data_AF-A0A2V9CJM9-F1
#
_entry.id   AF-A0A2V9CJM9-F1
#
_cell.length_a   1.000
_cell.length_b   1.000
_cell.length_c   1.000
_cell.angle_alpha   90.00
_cell.angle_beta   90.00
_cell.angle_gamma   90.00
#
_symmetry.space_group_name_H-M   'P 1'
#
loop_
_entity.id
_entity.type
_entity.pdbx_description
1 polymer ?
#
loop_
_entity_poly.entity_id
_entity_poly.type
_entity_poly.pdbx_seq_one_letter_code
_entity_poly.pdbx_strand_id
1 'polypeptide(L)'
;MKATVNAVAATGGVGSGFLEESLSRAVRAGADFIGCDAGSTDAGPYYLGSGKTKASSEAIRRDTELMMREALAAGIPLLIGTAGFAGGKPHLERMLGIVRELASVNNWHFKVAAISGEVEKDLLKAYLAGRITPLRPARLLDEQTIRGAERNMKLRNEIEEMIK
;
A
#
# COMPACT_ATOMS: atom_id res chain seq x y z
N MET A 1 11.21 -5.98 27.14
CA MET A 1 10.48 -5.94 25.85
C MET A 1 9.05 -6.34 26.09
N LYS A 2 8.08 -5.68 25.44
CA LYS A 2 6.66 -6.07 25.50
C LYS A 2 6.51 -7.44 24.82
N ALA A 3 5.77 -8.36 25.44
CA ALA A 3 5.61 -9.74 24.93
C ALA A 3 4.58 -9.84 23.79
N THR A 4 3.82 -8.78 23.54
CA THR A 4 2.75 -8.73 22.54
C THR A 4 2.84 -7.46 21.72
N VAL A 5 2.36 -7.53 20.47
CA VAL A 5 2.19 -6.39 19.57
C VAL A 5 0.69 -6.26 19.28
N ASN A 6 0.14 -5.09 19.56
CA ASN A 6 -1.26 -4.74 19.35
C ASN A 6 -1.38 -3.94 18.05
N ALA A 7 -2.08 -4.48 17.07
CA ALA A 7 -2.36 -3.78 15.81
C ALA A 7 -3.79 -3.23 15.82
N VAL A 8 -4.00 -2.03 15.27
CA VAL A 8 -5.32 -1.60 14.82
C VAL A 8 -5.37 -1.55 13.30
N ALA A 9 -6.29 -2.30 12.69
CA ALA A 9 -6.64 -2.14 11.29
C ALA A 9 -7.63 -0.98 11.18
N ALA A 10 -7.19 0.18 10.69
CA ALA A 10 -8.04 1.36 10.57
C ALA A 10 -9.21 1.12 9.60
N THR A 11 -8.92 0.46 8.48
CA THR A 11 -9.92 0.04 7.50
C THR A 11 -9.36 -1.08 6.61
N GLY A 12 -10.24 -1.78 5.88
CA GLY A 12 -9.90 -2.82 4.90
C GLY A 12 -9.45 -2.27 3.52
N GLY A 13 -9.36 -0.95 3.38
CA GLY A 13 -8.73 -0.30 2.24
C GLY A 13 -8.82 1.21 2.32
N VAL A 14 -7.71 1.91 2.08
CA VAL A 14 -7.63 3.37 2.16
C VAL A 14 -8.67 3.99 1.21
N GLY A 15 -9.54 4.85 1.75
CA GLY A 15 -10.63 5.51 1.03
C GLY A 15 -11.95 4.75 1.06
N SER A 16 -12.06 3.65 1.82
CA SER A 16 -13.36 3.01 2.10
C SER A 16 -14.08 3.60 3.32
N GLY A 17 -13.39 4.43 4.11
CA GLY A 17 -13.94 5.12 5.27
C GLY A 17 -13.93 4.29 6.55
N PHE A 18 -13.89 4.98 7.68
CA PHE A 18 -14.02 4.43 9.03
C PHE A 18 -14.48 5.52 10.00
N LEU A 19 -14.94 5.10 11.18
CA LEU A 19 -15.28 6.03 12.26
C LEU A 19 -14.00 6.47 12.98
N GLU A 20 -13.72 7.76 12.91
CA GLU A 20 -12.58 8.41 13.58
C GLU A 20 -12.49 8.07 15.07
N GLU A 21 -13.64 8.07 15.75
CA GLU A 21 -13.72 7.73 17.16
C GLU A 21 -13.28 6.28 17.44
N SER A 22 -13.55 5.35 16.52
CA SER A 22 -13.14 3.96 16.67
C SER A 22 -11.62 3.81 16.59
N LEU A 23 -10.99 4.51 15.64
CA LEU A 23 -9.53 4.55 15.54
C LEU A 23 -8.92 5.17 16.80
N SER A 24 -9.42 6.32 17.24
CA SER A 24 -8.94 7.00 18.44
C SER A 24 -9.07 6.13 19.69
N ARG A 25 -10.19 5.40 19.86
CA ARG A 25 -10.36 4.47 20.99
C ARG A 25 -9.35 3.32 20.94
N ALA A 26 -9.13 2.74 19.76
CA ALA A 26 -8.17 1.66 19.60
C ALA A 26 -6.72 2.09 19.89
N VAL A 27 -6.33 3.29 19.41
CA VAL A 27 -5.03 3.88 19.72
C VAL A 27 -4.89 4.13 21.23
N ARG A 28 -5.89 4.73 21.87
CA ARG A 28 -5.93 4.94 23.34
C ARG A 28 -5.91 3.65 24.15
N ALA A 29 -6.42 2.55 23.59
CA ALA A 29 -6.36 1.22 24.21
C ALA A 29 -4.97 0.56 24.14
N GLY A 30 -3.96 1.25 23.59
CA GLY A 30 -2.58 0.79 23.55
C GLY A 30 -2.22 0.02 22.28
N ALA A 31 -2.69 0.49 21.12
CA ALA A 31 -2.19 0.02 19.83
C ALA A 31 -0.71 0.39 19.68
N ASP A 32 0.11 -0.56 19.22
CA ASP A 32 1.53 -0.36 18.94
C ASP A 32 1.76 0.13 17.51
N PHE A 33 0.79 -0.04 16.60
CA PHE A 33 0.79 0.54 15.26
C PHE A 33 -0.61 0.61 14.65
N ILE A 34 -0.77 1.51 13.67
CA ILE A 34 -1.96 1.61 12.82
C ILE A 34 -1.64 0.94 11.49
N GLY A 35 -2.49 0.01 11.05
CA GLY A 35 -2.37 -0.69 9.78
C GLY A 35 -3.55 -0.40 8.86
N CYS A 36 -3.28 -0.33 7.57
CA CYS A 36 -4.29 -0.42 6.52
C CYS A 36 -3.69 -1.15 5.32
N ASP A 37 -4.32 -2.24 4.90
CA ASP A 37 -4.03 -2.86 3.61
C ASP A 37 -5.23 -2.69 2.69
N ALA A 38 -4.98 -2.38 1.42
CA ALA A 38 -6.00 -2.11 0.43
C ALA A 38 -5.91 -3.05 -0.79
N GLY A 39 -5.01 -4.03 -0.76
CA GLY A 39 -4.78 -4.92 -1.89
C GLY A 39 -5.92 -5.92 -2.08
N SER A 40 -6.46 -6.03 -3.29
CA SER A 40 -7.37 -7.11 -3.66
C SER A 40 -7.27 -7.44 -5.14
N THR A 41 -7.43 -8.72 -5.46
CA THR A 41 -7.52 -9.25 -6.82
C THR A 41 -8.94 -9.22 -7.37
N ASP A 42 -9.95 -9.00 -6.53
CA ASP A 42 -11.37 -9.19 -6.87
C ASP A 42 -11.87 -8.14 -7.87
N ALA A 43 -11.27 -6.95 -7.88
CA ALA A 43 -11.62 -5.91 -8.85
C ALA A 43 -10.99 -6.13 -10.24
N GLY A 44 -10.23 -7.22 -10.40
CA GLY A 44 -9.53 -7.54 -11.64
C GLY A 44 -8.39 -6.56 -11.96
N PRO A 45 -7.87 -6.61 -13.20
CA PRO A 45 -6.64 -5.90 -13.56
C PRO A 45 -6.84 -4.41 -13.85
N TYR A 46 -8.07 -3.89 -13.84
CA TYR A 46 -8.37 -2.53 -14.32
C TYR A 46 -7.56 -1.45 -13.59
N TYR A 47 -7.59 -1.43 -12.26
CA TYR A 47 -6.90 -0.39 -11.47
C TYR A 47 -5.38 -0.51 -11.58
N LEU A 48 -4.86 -1.74 -11.67
CA LEU A 48 -3.44 -1.97 -11.90
C LEU A 48 -3.01 -1.49 -13.28
N GLY A 49 -3.73 -1.87 -14.35
CA GLY A 49 -3.40 -1.50 -15.72
C GLY A 49 -3.64 -0.03 -16.04
N SER A 50 -4.67 0.59 -15.47
CA SER A 50 -4.98 2.01 -15.71
C SER A 50 -4.14 2.99 -14.87
N GLY A 51 -3.54 2.53 -13.77
CA GLY A 51 -2.84 3.41 -12.83
C GLY A 51 -3.78 4.28 -11.99
N LYS A 52 -5.10 4.03 -12.06
CA LYS A 52 -6.12 4.73 -11.26
C LYS A 52 -6.33 4.03 -9.93
N THR A 53 -6.79 4.77 -8.93
CA THR A 53 -7.22 4.24 -7.64
C THR A 53 -8.67 3.77 -7.68
N LYS A 54 -9.03 2.83 -6.79
CA LYS A 54 -10.43 2.40 -6.63
C LYS A 54 -11.29 3.45 -5.94
N ALA A 55 -10.78 4.05 -4.87
CA ALA A 55 -11.41 5.14 -4.15
C ALA A 55 -11.05 6.51 -4.76
N SER A 56 -11.88 7.51 -4.48
CA SER A 56 -11.62 8.90 -4.92
C SER A 56 -10.41 9.50 -4.18
N SER A 57 -9.82 10.54 -4.76
CA SER A 57 -8.67 11.23 -4.14
C SER A 57 -9.04 11.81 -2.77
N GLU A 58 -10.25 12.33 -2.63
CA GLU A 58 -10.77 12.94 -1.40
C GLU A 58 -10.94 11.89 -0.30
N ALA A 59 -11.48 10.72 -0.64
CA ALA A 59 -11.64 9.63 0.32
C ALA A 59 -10.28 9.09 0.79
N ILE A 60 -9.33 8.89 -0.13
CA ILE A 60 -7.98 8.45 0.21
C ILE A 60 -7.29 9.48 1.09
N ARG A 61 -7.38 10.77 0.72
CA ARG A 61 -6.81 11.88 1.49
C ARG A 61 -7.38 11.93 2.90
N ARG A 62 -8.71 11.85 3.05
CA ARG A 62 -9.40 11.85 4.33
C ARG A 62 -8.90 10.74 5.24
N ASP A 63 -8.93 9.51 4.77
CA ASP A 63 -8.54 8.34 5.57
C ASP A 63 -7.06 8.41 5.96
N THR A 64 -6.21 8.85 5.03
CA THR A 64 -4.78 9.07 5.28
C THR A 64 -4.54 10.11 6.35
N GLU A 65 -5.23 11.25 6.28
CA GLU A 65 -5.12 12.35 7.23
C GLU A 65 -5.48 11.90 8.66
N LEU A 66 -6.61 11.19 8.81
CA LEU A 66 -7.01 10.65 10.10
C LEU A 66 -5.99 9.66 10.66
N MET A 67 -5.54 8.70 9.84
CA MET A 67 -4.56 7.71 10.28
C MET A 67 -3.23 8.35 10.67
N MET A 68 -2.73 9.30 9.87
CA MET A 68 -1.48 10.01 10.16
C MET A 68 -1.60 10.84 11.44
N ARG A 69 -2.70 11.58 11.62
CA ARG A 69 -2.92 12.40 12.80
C ARG A 69 -2.90 11.56 14.09
N GLU A 70 -3.62 10.45 14.12
CA GLU A 70 -3.65 9.56 15.30
C GLU A 70 -2.29 8.88 15.53
N ALA A 71 -1.62 8.41 14.46
CA ALA A 71 -0.30 7.79 14.55
C ALA A 71 0.75 8.75 15.12
N LEU A 72 0.79 9.98 14.61
CA LEU A 72 1.74 11.01 15.04
C LEU A 72 1.47 11.46 16.47
N ALA A 73 0.20 11.67 16.84
CA ALA A 73 -0.17 12.05 18.20
C ALA A 73 0.21 10.99 19.24
N ALA A 74 0.10 9.71 18.88
CA ALA A 74 0.46 8.59 19.76
C ALA A 74 1.94 8.19 19.66
N GLY A 75 2.70 8.72 18.70
CA GLY A 75 4.10 8.34 18.47
C GLY A 75 4.27 6.89 17.99
N ILE A 76 3.30 6.35 17.27
CA ILE A 76 3.30 4.96 16.75
C ILE A 76 3.38 4.94 15.22
N PRO A 77 3.92 3.87 14.60
CA PRO A 77 3.99 3.79 13.15
C PRO A 77 2.61 3.60 12.49
N LEU A 78 2.48 4.18 11.29
CA LEU A 78 1.41 3.92 10.34
C LEU A 78 1.96 3.07 9.19
N LEU A 79 1.33 1.91 8.96
CA LEU A 79 1.69 0.97 7.90
C LEU A 79 0.57 0.92 6.86
N ILE A 80 0.91 1.29 5.62
CA ILE A 80 0.02 1.15 4.47
C ILE A 80 0.59 0.04 3.58
N GLY A 81 -0.13 -1.08 3.48
CA GLY A 81 0.30 -2.24 2.70
C GLY A 81 0.28 -1.94 1.20
N THR A 82 -0.91 -1.92 0.60
CA THR A 82 -1.07 -1.65 -0.84
C THR A 82 -1.52 -0.22 -1.11
N ALA A 83 -0.70 0.55 -1.82
CA ALA A 83 -1.06 1.91 -2.24
C ALA A 83 -2.19 1.90 -3.29
N GLY A 84 -3.22 2.70 -3.08
CA GLY A 84 -4.24 2.98 -4.11
C GLY A 84 -5.00 1.75 -4.64
N PHE A 85 -5.16 0.71 -3.80
CA PHE A 85 -5.81 -0.58 -4.09
C PHE A 85 -4.98 -1.56 -4.95
N ALA A 86 -4.24 -1.07 -5.96
CA ALA A 86 -3.49 -1.94 -6.88
C ALA A 86 -1.97 -1.97 -6.68
N GLY A 87 -1.39 -0.97 -6.01
CA GLY A 87 0.00 -0.99 -5.54
C GLY A 87 1.09 -0.73 -6.58
N GLY A 88 0.76 -0.45 -7.84
CA GLY A 88 1.76 -0.10 -8.86
C GLY A 88 2.44 1.25 -8.57
N LYS A 89 3.54 1.55 -9.28
CA LYS A 89 4.26 2.82 -9.16
C LYS A 89 3.37 4.07 -9.20
N PRO A 90 2.41 4.26 -10.14
CA PRO A 90 1.56 5.45 -10.11
C PRO A 90 0.68 5.54 -8.85
N HIS A 91 0.29 4.39 -8.27
CA HIS A 91 -0.48 4.34 -7.03
C HIS A 91 0.39 4.73 -5.82
N LEU A 92 1.62 4.21 -5.76
CA LEU A 92 2.59 4.56 -4.72
C LEU A 92 2.94 6.05 -4.78
N GLU A 93 3.23 6.59 -5.97
CA GLU A 93 3.55 8.02 -6.13
C GLU A 93 2.38 8.93 -5.75
N ARG A 94 1.14 8.54 -6.11
CA ARG A 94 -0.05 9.27 -5.67
C ARG A 94 -0.19 9.28 -4.15
N MET A 95 0.02 8.12 -3.51
CA MET A 95 -0.05 8.00 -2.06
C MET A 95 1.02 8.87 -1.38
N LEU A 96 2.26 8.84 -1.87
CA LEU A 96 3.34 9.70 -1.39
C LEU A 96 3.05 11.18 -1.61
N GLY A 97 2.40 11.54 -2.73
CA GLY A 97 1.92 12.89 -2.98
C GLY A 97 0.96 13.37 -1.89
N ILE A 98 -0.03 12.55 -1.55
CA ILE A 98 -1.00 12.85 -0.47
C ILE A 98 -0.28 12.98 0.88
N VAL A 99 0.64 12.07 1.21
CA VAL A 99 1.42 12.12 2.46
C VAL A 99 2.25 13.41 2.55
N ARG A 100 2.91 13.81 1.46
CA ARG A 100 3.69 15.07 1.41
C ARG A 100 2.79 16.31 1.51
N GLU A 101 1.66 16.31 0.83
CA GLU A 101 0.66 17.38 0.93
C GLU A 101 0.19 17.54 2.38
N LEU A 102 -0.25 16.44 3.02
CA LEU A 102 -0.72 16.43 4.40
C LEU A 102 0.35 16.88 5.39
N ALA A 103 1.60 16.45 5.18
CA ALA A 103 2.74 16.89 5.98
C ALA A 103 2.95 18.40 5.88
N SER A 104 2.87 18.94 4.66
CA SER A 104 3.04 20.38 4.42
C SER A 104 1.92 21.21 5.04
N VAL A 105 0.65 20.83 4.87
CA VAL A 105 -0.49 21.64 5.36
C VAL A 105 -0.65 21.59 6.88
N ASN A 106 -0.25 20.48 7.51
CA ASN A 106 -0.34 20.31 8.96
C ASN A 106 0.98 20.58 9.71
N ASN A 107 2.05 20.93 8.99
CA ASN A 107 3.40 21.08 9.53
C ASN A 107 3.85 19.84 10.34
N TRP A 108 3.60 18.65 9.80
CA TRP A 108 4.01 17.39 10.41
C TRP A 108 5.41 16.98 9.98
N HIS A 109 6.16 16.42 10.91
CA HIS A 109 7.51 15.91 10.69
C HIS A 109 7.60 14.45 11.10
N PHE A 110 8.05 13.60 10.20
CA PHE A 110 8.17 12.16 10.40
C PHE A 110 9.11 11.56 9.36
N LYS A 111 9.53 10.32 9.58
CA LYS A 111 10.28 9.53 8.59
C LYS A 111 9.29 8.74 7.74
N VAL A 112 9.57 8.62 6.45
CA VAL A 112 8.77 7.81 5.52
C VAL A 112 9.68 6.82 4.80
N ALA A 113 9.21 5.59 4.65
CA ALA A 113 9.82 4.57 3.80
C ALA A 113 8.79 4.17 2.74
N ALA A 114 9.22 4.08 1.49
CA ALA A 114 8.40 3.66 0.37
C ALA A 114 8.99 2.41 -0.27
N ILE A 115 8.19 1.34 -0.36
CA ILE A 115 8.61 0.06 -0.92
C ILE A 115 7.82 -0.18 -2.20
N SER A 116 8.53 -0.27 -3.33
CA SER A 116 7.92 -0.59 -4.62
C SER A 116 7.82 -2.09 -4.83
N GLY A 117 6.62 -2.58 -5.13
CA GLY A 117 6.38 -3.96 -5.55
C GLY A 117 6.47 -4.19 -7.07
N GLU A 118 6.77 -3.14 -7.84
CA GLU A 118 6.81 -3.22 -9.30
C GLU A 118 8.07 -3.96 -9.78
N VAL A 119 7.88 -4.82 -10.80
CA VAL A 119 8.92 -5.69 -11.34
C VAL A 119 9.19 -5.36 -12.80
N GLU A 120 10.47 -5.18 -13.11
CA GLU A 120 10.92 -4.95 -14.48
C GLU A 120 10.67 -6.17 -15.37
N LYS A 121 10.26 -5.91 -16.61
CA LYS A 121 9.92 -6.97 -17.59
C LYS A 121 11.08 -7.93 -17.83
N ASP A 122 12.31 -7.44 -17.84
CA ASP A 122 13.49 -8.28 -18.09
C ASP A 122 13.76 -9.26 -16.94
N LEU A 123 13.48 -8.85 -15.70
CA LEU A 123 13.55 -9.77 -14.55
C LEU A 123 12.48 -10.86 -14.65
N LEU A 124 11.26 -10.52 -15.09
CA LEU A 124 10.22 -11.52 -15.32
C LEU A 124 10.58 -12.50 -16.43
N LYS A 125 11.16 -12.03 -17.54
CA LYS A 125 11.63 -12.92 -18.61
C LYS A 125 12.68 -13.90 -18.10
N ALA A 126 13.62 -13.43 -17.26
CA ALA A 126 14.60 -14.32 -16.63
C ALA A 126 13.94 -15.39 -15.74
N TYR A 127 12.80 -15.09 -15.12
CA TYR A 127 12.05 -16.06 -14.32
C TYR A 127 11.27 -17.10 -15.14
N LEU A 128 11.03 -16.86 -16.43
CA LEU A 128 10.42 -17.87 -17.31
C LEU A 128 11.27 -19.16 -17.41
N ALA A 129 12.56 -19.10 -17.08
CA ALA A 129 13.45 -20.26 -16.95
C ALA A 129 13.16 -21.11 -15.70
N GLY A 130 11.90 -21.54 -15.52
CA GLY A 130 11.48 -22.48 -14.48
C GLY A 130 11.27 -21.89 -13.09
N ARG A 131 11.22 -20.56 -12.93
CA ARG A 131 11.00 -19.90 -11.63
C ARG A 131 9.59 -19.33 -11.44
N ILE A 132 8.71 -19.49 -12.44
CA ILE A 132 7.30 -19.06 -12.37
C ILE A 132 6.41 -20.29 -12.42
N THR A 133 5.56 -20.43 -11.40
CA THR A 133 4.46 -21.41 -11.41
C THR A 133 3.14 -20.65 -11.46
N PRO A 134 2.28 -20.90 -12.46
CA PRO A 134 1.00 -20.21 -12.55
C PRO A 134 0.06 -20.64 -11.42
N LEU A 135 -0.61 -19.67 -10.80
CA LEU A 135 -1.69 -19.94 -9.85
C LEU A 135 -2.93 -20.37 -10.63
N ARG A 136 -3.46 -21.57 -10.40
CA ARG A 136 -4.67 -22.04 -11.10
C ARG A 136 -5.85 -21.08 -10.83
N PRO A 137 -6.65 -20.70 -11.84
CA PRO A 137 -6.70 -21.23 -13.22
C PRO A 137 -5.90 -20.42 -14.26
N ALA A 138 -4.91 -19.62 -13.85
CA ALA A 138 -4.13 -18.80 -14.77
C ALA A 138 -3.39 -19.65 -15.81
N ARG A 139 -3.26 -19.09 -17.03
CA ARG A 139 -2.45 -19.69 -18.10
C ARG A 139 -0.96 -19.57 -17.78
N LEU A 140 -0.16 -20.41 -18.43
CA LEU A 140 1.29 -20.28 -18.36
C LEU A 140 1.69 -18.87 -18.86
N LEU A 141 2.55 -18.19 -18.11
CA LEU A 141 3.08 -16.90 -18.51
C LEU A 141 4.10 -17.10 -19.63
N ASP A 142 4.00 -16.28 -20.68
CA ASP A 142 4.95 -16.26 -21.79
C ASP A 142 5.52 -14.85 -22.01
N GLU A 143 6.56 -14.76 -22.84
CA GLU A 143 7.22 -13.49 -23.14
C GLU A 143 6.28 -12.47 -23.80
N GLN A 144 5.33 -12.93 -24.63
CA GLN A 144 4.38 -12.05 -25.29
C GLN A 144 3.45 -11.38 -24.28
N THR A 145 3.01 -12.13 -23.28
CA THR A 145 2.19 -11.64 -22.17
C THR A 145 2.97 -10.63 -21.34
N ILE A 146 4.23 -10.92 -20.98
CA ILE A 146 5.09 -9.98 -20.24
C ILE A 146 5.30 -8.69 -21.04
N ARG A 147 5.56 -8.81 -22.35
CA ARG A 147 5.76 -7.65 -23.23
C ARG A 147 4.50 -6.77 -23.28
N GLY A 148 3.33 -7.39 -23.42
CA GLY A 148 2.03 -6.71 -23.49
C GLY A 148 1.50 -6.19 -22.15
N ALA A 149 2.04 -6.65 -21.02
CA ALA A 149 1.63 -6.18 -19.71
C ALA A 149 2.04 -4.72 -19.50
N GLU A 150 1.09 -3.89 -19.06
CA GLU A 150 1.37 -2.49 -18.71
C GLU A 150 2.15 -2.40 -17.40
N ARG A 151 1.80 -3.23 -16.41
CA ARG A 151 2.44 -3.26 -15.08
C ARG A 151 2.57 -4.69 -14.57
N ASN A 152 3.59 -4.90 -13.76
CA ASN A 152 3.91 -6.19 -13.19
C ASN A 152 4.19 -6.03 -11.70
N MET A 153 3.43 -6.73 -10.87
CA MET A 153 3.59 -6.68 -9.42
C MET A 153 4.08 -8.01 -8.89
N LYS A 154 4.95 -7.94 -7.88
CA LYS A 154 5.38 -9.09 -7.09
C LYS A 154 5.29 -8.73 -5.61
N LEU A 155 4.86 -9.71 -4.81
CA LEU A 155 5.06 -9.66 -3.37
C LEU A 155 6.57 -9.77 -3.11
N ARG A 156 7.23 -8.65 -2.78
CA ARG A 156 8.65 -8.65 -2.41
C ARG A 156 8.79 -9.17 -0.98
N ASN A 157 9.77 -10.07 -0.78
CA ASN A 157 10.19 -10.53 0.55
C ASN A 157 11.41 -9.73 1.08
N GLU A 158 11.80 -8.65 0.40
CA GLU A 158 13.01 -7.88 0.69
C GLU A 158 12.64 -6.41 0.85
N ILE A 159 12.93 -5.86 2.05
CA ILE A 159 12.80 -4.44 2.37
C ILE A 159 14.05 -3.75 1.83
N GLU A 160 13.93 -3.08 0.68
CA GLU A 160 14.95 -2.12 0.26
C GLU A 160 14.66 -0.78 0.97
N GLU A 161 15.48 -0.43 1.95
CA GLU A 161 15.41 0.85 2.65
C GLU A 161 15.72 2.01 1.69
N MET A 162 14.70 2.76 1.29
CA MET A 162 14.87 4.10 0.77
C MET A 162 14.49 5.10 1.87
N ILE A 163 15.41 5.30 2.81
CA ILE A 163 15.35 6.40 3.78
C ILE A 163 15.86 7.65 3.05
N LYS A 164 14.98 8.63 2.82
CA LYS A 164 15.38 10.02 2.55
C LYS A 164 14.72 10.93 3.56
#